data_AF-A0A286XHV7-F1
#
_entry.id   AF-A0A286XHV7-F1
#
_cell.length_a   1.000
_cell.length_b   1.000
_cell.length_c   1.000
_cell.angle_alpha   90.00
_cell.angle_beta   90.00
_cell.angle_gamma   90.00
#
_symmetry.space_group_name_H-M   'P 1'
#
loop_
_entity.id
_entity.type
_entity.pdbx_description
1 polymer ?
#
loop_
_entity_poly.entity_id
_entity_poly.type
_entity_poly.pdbx_seq_one_letter_code
_entity_poly.pdbx_strand_id
1 'polypeptide(L)'
;SFAPNPGPGEAFKCYSCDRPTPIHLCKNITFCKLEDTACKTTLEKVESEYPFNQIPMVTRSCSSSCLATDPDSIGTAHPVFCCFRDLCNTGEPLGF
;
A
#
# COMPACT_ATOMS: atom_id res chain seq x y z
N SER A 1 11.62 16.69 2.96
CA SER A 1 12.41 15.49 3.32
C SER A 1 12.32 14.49 2.18
N PHE A 2 13.28 14.52 1.27
CA PHE A 2 13.35 13.61 0.12
C PHE A 2 13.94 12.29 0.63
N ALA A 3 13.17 11.20 0.59
CA ALA A 3 13.71 9.88 0.94
C ALA A 3 14.74 9.49 -0.14
N PRO A 4 15.95 9.04 0.24
CA PRO A 4 16.96 8.64 -0.74
C PRO A 4 16.46 7.43 -1.53
N ASN A 5 16.51 7.51 -2.86
CA ASN A 5 16.22 6.38 -3.75
C ASN A 5 17.13 5.19 -3.39
N PRO A 6 16.64 3.94 -3.40
CA PRO A 6 17.48 2.78 -3.23
C PRO A 6 18.57 2.76 -4.31
N GLY A 7 19.81 2.53 -3.90
CA GLY A 7 20.96 2.50 -4.80
C GLY A 7 20.85 1.36 -5.84
N PRO A 8 21.50 1.51 -7.01
CA PRO A 8 21.49 0.47 -8.05
C PRO A 8 22.13 -0.81 -7.50
N GLY A 9 21.30 -1.83 -7.23
CA GLY A 9 21.73 -3.14 -6.73
C GLY A 9 21.05 -3.61 -5.45
N GLU A 10 20.27 -2.76 -4.76
CA GLU A 10 19.48 -3.18 -3.61
C GLU A 10 18.01 -3.32 -4.03
N ALA A 11 17.50 -4.56 -4.04
CA ALA A 11 16.11 -4.82 -4.37
C ALA A 11 15.22 -4.24 -3.26
N PHE A 12 14.47 -3.20 -3.62
CA PHE A 12 13.48 -2.56 -2.75
C PHE A 12 12.48 -3.60 -2.25
N LYS A 13 12.16 -3.60 -0.95
CA LYS A 13 11.25 -4.58 -0.34
C LYS A 13 9.94 -3.92 0.07
N CYS A 14 8.81 -4.53 -0.29
CA CYS A 14 7.50 -4.10 0.15
C CYS A 14 6.70 -5.27 0.71
N TYR A 15 5.69 -4.96 1.51
CA TYR A 15 4.64 -5.93 1.77
C TYR A 15 3.73 -6.06 0.54
N SER A 16 3.31 -7.28 0.23
CA SER A 16 2.42 -7.59 -0.89
C SER A 16 1.34 -8.58 -0.47
N CYS A 17 0.27 -8.66 -1.26
CA CYS A 17 -0.69 -9.76 -1.23
C CYS A 17 -1.37 -9.87 -2.60
N ASP A 18 -1.54 -11.09 -3.10
CA ASP A 18 -2.13 -11.36 -4.43
C ASP A 18 -3.64 -11.06 -4.53
N ARG A 19 -4.32 -10.95 -3.38
CA ARG A 19 -5.77 -10.75 -3.29
C ARG A 19 -6.10 -9.75 -2.19
N PRO A 20 -7.28 -9.10 -2.24
CA PRO A 20 -7.80 -8.29 -1.14
C PRO A 20 -7.73 -9.06 0.16
N THR A 21 -6.82 -8.65 1.04
CA THR A 21 -6.51 -9.37 2.28
C THR A 21 -6.70 -8.40 3.44
N PRO A 22 -7.18 -8.86 4.61
CA PRO A 22 -7.27 -8.01 5.79
C PRO A 22 -5.92 -7.34 6.09
N ILE A 23 -5.94 -6.06 6.43
CA ILE A 23 -4.73 -5.25 6.53
C ILE A 23 -3.62 -5.81 7.43
N HIS A 24 -4.01 -6.43 8.54
CA HIS A 24 -3.07 -7.03 9.47
C HIS A 24 -2.41 -8.31 8.91
N LEU A 25 -3.05 -8.96 7.93
CA LEU A 25 -2.60 -10.21 7.31
C LEU A 25 -1.82 -9.99 6.00
N CYS A 26 -2.04 -8.88 5.28
CA CYS A 26 -1.30 -8.54 4.05
C CYS A 26 0.14 -8.08 4.38
N LYS A 27 0.94 -8.96 4.97
CA LYS A 27 2.32 -8.72 5.41
C LYS A 27 3.31 -9.70 4.76
N ASN A 28 3.04 -10.13 3.54
CA ASN A 28 3.98 -10.95 2.80
C ASN A 28 5.13 -10.09 2.28
N ILE A 29 6.37 -10.37 2.68
CA ILE A 29 7.53 -9.60 2.20
C ILE A 29 7.83 -10.03 0.77
N THR A 30 7.96 -9.08 -0.14
CA THR A 30 8.32 -9.33 -1.54
C THR A 30 9.42 -8.40 -1.98
N PHE A 31 10.39 -8.98 -2.69
CA PHE A 31 11.43 -8.22 -3.38
C PHE A 31 10.84 -7.63 -4.66
N CYS A 32 10.83 -6.31 -4.73
CA CYS A 32 10.34 -5.57 -5.87
C CYS A 32 11.34 -5.64 -7.04
N LYS A 33 10.88 -5.26 -8.24
CA LYS A 33 11.75 -5.17 -9.40
C LYS A 33 12.72 -4.00 -9.24
N LEU A 34 13.83 -4.02 -9.99
CA LEU A 34 14.78 -2.91 -10.03
C LEU A 34 14.17 -1.58 -10.49
N GLU A 35 13.09 -1.64 -11.26
CA GLU A 35 12.36 -0.46 -11.74
C GLU A 35 11.40 0.11 -10.68
N ASP A 36 11.05 -0.70 -9.67
CA ASP A 36 10.12 -0.29 -8.62
C ASP A 36 10.85 0.56 -7.58
N THR A 37 10.27 1.72 -7.26
CA THR A 37 10.85 2.69 -6.31
C THR A 37 9.91 2.99 -5.14
N ALA A 38 8.69 2.47 -5.17
CA ALA A 38 7.64 2.76 -4.21
C ALA A 38 6.83 1.51 -3.84
N CYS A 39 6.37 1.46 -2.59
CA CYS A 39 5.33 0.55 -2.14
C CYS A 39 3.98 1.22 -2.32
N LYS A 40 3.07 0.52 -2.98
CA LYS A 40 1.68 0.91 -3.19
C LYS A 40 0.77 0.09 -2.28
N THR A 41 -0.13 0.78 -1.60
CA THR A 41 -1.23 0.16 -0.85
C THR A 41 -2.53 0.72 -1.38
N THR A 42 -3.43 -0.15 -1.80
CA THR A 42 -4.78 0.24 -2.20
C THR A 42 -5.73 -0.29 -1.15
N LEU A 43 -6.53 0.61 -0.59
CA LEU A 43 -7.67 0.21 0.23
C LEU A 43 -8.77 -0.29 -0.69
N GLU A 44 -9.23 -1.52 -0.44
CA GLU A 44 -10.40 -2.05 -1.09
C GLU A 44 -11.63 -1.62 -0.30
N LYS A 45 -12.61 -1.02 -0.99
CA LYS A 45 -13.89 -0.67 -0.38
C LYS A 45 -14.51 -1.94 0.18
N VAL A 46 -14.63 -2.02 1.49
CA VAL A 46 -15.56 -2.99 2.08
C VAL A 46 -16.93 -2.38 1.85
N GLU A 47 -17.69 -2.98 0.95
CA GLU A 47 -19.10 -2.63 0.73
C GLU A 47 -19.80 -2.76 2.08
N SER A 48 -20.22 -1.62 2.63
CA SER A 48 -20.74 -1.48 3.98
C SER A 48 -22.15 -2.05 4.06
N GLU A 49 -22.27 -3.38 4.01
CA GLU A 49 -23.44 -4.07 4.55
C GLU A 49 -23.15 -4.36 6.02
N TYR A 50 -23.95 -3.71 6.88
CA TYR A 50 -24.03 -3.86 8.33
C TYR A 50 -23.70 -5.30 8.79
N PRO A 51 -22.76 -5.57 9.74
CA PRO A 51 -22.33 -4.73 10.87
C PRO A 51 -20.87 -4.23 10.83
N PHE A 52 -20.59 -3.14 11.57
CA PHE A 52 -19.39 -2.28 11.55
C PHE A 52 -18.06 -2.84 12.12
N ASN A 53 -17.85 -4.16 12.13
CA ASN A 53 -16.62 -4.79 12.63
C ASN A 53 -15.58 -5.10 11.53
N GLN A 54 -15.66 -4.39 10.40
CA GLN A 54 -14.99 -4.84 9.20
C GLN A 54 -13.54 -4.36 9.16
N ILE A 55 -12.61 -5.31 9.34
CA ILE A 55 -11.18 -5.09 9.10
C ILE A 55 -11.02 -4.65 7.65
N PRO A 56 -10.36 -3.50 7.37
CA PRO A 56 -10.22 -3.03 6.00
C PRO A 56 -9.43 -4.05 5.18
N MET A 57 -9.98 -4.37 4.00
CA MET A 57 -9.25 -5.15 3.01
C MET A 57 -8.31 -4.23 2.24
N VAL A 58 -7.09 -4.70 2.04
CA VAL A 58 -6.09 -3.97 1.27
C VAL A 58 -5.44 -4.89 0.25
N THR A 59 -4.93 -4.27 -0.80
CA THR A 59 -4.03 -4.89 -1.75
C THR A 59 -2.71 -4.10 -1.71
N ARG A 60 -1.61 -4.79 -1.45
CA ARG A 60 -0.28 -4.17 -1.41
C ARG A 60 0.58 -4.70 -2.55
N SER A 61 1.35 -3.82 -3.18
CA SER A 61 2.20 -4.14 -4.32
C SER A 61 3.39 -3.19 -4.43
N CYS A 62 4.39 -3.56 -5.21
CA CYS A 62 5.46 -2.67 -5.64
C CYS A 62 5.01 -1.85 -6.85
N SER A 63 5.51 -0.62 -6.97
CA SER A 63 5.28 0.23 -8.13
C SER A 63 6.50 1.09 -8.46
N SER A 64 6.77 1.27 -9.75
CA SER A 64 7.76 2.22 -10.27
C SER A 64 7.27 3.66 -10.21
N SER A 65 5.96 3.86 -10.37
CA SER A 65 5.27 5.14 -10.22
C SER A 65 4.03 4.95 -9.36
N CYS A 66 4.02 5.56 -8.18
CA CYS A 66 2.89 5.48 -7.26
C CYS A 66 2.25 6.85 -7.13
N LEU A 67 1.02 6.97 -7.63
CA LEU A 67 0.19 8.16 -7.50
C LEU A 67 -0.80 7.91 -6.36
N ALA A 68 -0.59 8.61 -5.25
CA ALA A 68 -1.53 8.57 -4.14
C ALA A 68 -2.82 9.28 -4.55
N THR A 69 -3.96 8.80 -4.05
CA THR A 69 -5.24 9.47 -4.30
C THR A 69 -5.26 10.81 -3.59
N ASP A 70 -5.60 11.89 -4.31
CA ASP A 70 -5.74 13.21 -3.72
C ASP A 70 -6.84 13.22 -2.65
N PRO A 71 -6.57 13.76 -1.44
CA PRO A 71 -7.54 13.81 -0.35
C PRO A 71 -8.77 14.71 -0.65
N ASP A 72 -8.67 15.58 -1.67
CA ASP A 72 -9.76 16.46 -2.12
C ASP A 72 -10.71 15.75 -3.11
N SER A 73 -10.35 14.55 -3.58
CA SER A 73 -11.19 13.77 -4.50
C SER A 73 -12.28 13.01 -3.73
N ILE A 74 -13.32 13.75 -3.33
CA ILE A 74 -14.51 13.25 -2.65
C ILE A 74 -15.15 12.14 -3.50
N GLY A 75 -15.17 10.91 -2.98
CA GLY A 75 -15.87 9.78 -3.59
C GLY A 75 -14.97 8.66 -4.15
N THR A 76 -13.64 8.76 -4.03
CA THR A 76 -12.77 7.68 -4.53
C THR A 76 -13.00 6.38 -3.75
N ALA A 77 -13.54 5.38 -4.43
CA ALA A 77 -13.90 4.09 -3.85
C ALA A 77 -12.71 3.27 -3.33
N HIS A 78 -11.49 3.56 -3.78
CA HIS A 78 -10.28 2.78 -3.46
C HIS A 78 -9.07 3.72 -3.28
N PRO A 79 -8.88 4.33 -2.10
CA PRO A 79 -7.76 5.26 -1.89
C PRO A 79 -6.42 4.54 -1.96
N VAL A 80 -5.48 5.15 -2.68
CA VAL A 80 -4.11 4.66 -2.89
C VAL A 80 -3.12 5.41 -2.01
N PHE A 81 -2.30 4.67 -1.28
CA PHE A 81 -1.21 5.18 -0.44
C PHE A 81 0.14 4.73 -1.00
N CYS A 82 1.10 5.65 -1.01
CA CYS A 82 2.40 5.45 -1.59
C CYS A 82 3.49 5.79 -0.59
N CYS A 83 4.53 4.96 -0.50
CA CYS A 83 5.70 5.23 0.31
C CYS A 83 6.98 4.67 -0.34
N PHE A 84 8.14 5.30 -0.09
CA PHE A 84 9.39 5.07 -0.83
C PHE A 84 10.50 4.54 0.07
N ARG A 85 10.16 3.67 1.03
CA ARG A 85 11.12 3.01 1.94
C ARG A 85 10.84 1.52 2.01
N ASP A 86 11.86 0.72 2.29
CA ASP A 86 11.68 -0.71 2.52
C ASP A 86 10.65 -0.98 3.63
N LEU A 87 9.69 -1.86 3.33
CA LEU A 87 8.68 -2.33 4.27
C LEU A 87 7.86 -1.19 4.90
N CYS A 88 7.74 -0.03 4.23
CA CYS A 88 7.03 1.14 4.75
C CYS A 88 5.51 0.98 4.75
N ASN A 89 4.97 0.12 3.89
CA ASN A 89 3.55 -0.11 3.75
C ASN A 89 3.03 -1.12 4.80
N THR A 90 3.50 -1.04 6.05
CA THR A 90 2.98 -1.85 7.17
C THR A 90 1.69 -1.29 7.76
N GLY A 91 1.58 0.04 7.76
CA GLY A 91 0.60 0.78 8.54
C GLY A 91 -0.84 0.51 8.12
N GLU A 92 -1.73 0.67 9.11
CA GLU A 92 -3.14 0.90 8.87
C GLU A 92 -3.33 2.29 8.25
N PRO A 93 -4.14 2.46 7.19
CA PRO A 93 -4.41 3.76 6.57
C PRO A 93 -5.20 4.69 7.50
N LEU A 94 -5.58 4.21 8.68
CA LEU A 94 -6.31 4.91 9.72
C LEU A 94 -5.43 4.99 10.97
N GLY A 95 -4.29 5.68 10.85
CA GLY A 95 -3.36 5.89 11.96
C GLY A 95 -4.11 6.25 13.25
N PHE A 96 -4.06 5.31 14.20
CA PHE A 96 -4.13 5.58 15.63
C PHE A 96 -2.73 5.42 16.20
#